data_AF-A0AA41FDG9-F1
#
_entry.id   AF-A0AA41FDG9-F1
#
_cell.length_a   1.000
_cell.length_b   1.000
_cell.length_c   1.000
_cell.angle_alpha   90.00
_cell.angle_beta   90.00
_cell.angle_gamma   90.00
#
_symmetry.space_group_name_H-M   'P 1'
#
loop_
_entity.id
_entity.type
_entity.pdbx_description
1 polymer ?
#
loop_
_entity_poly.entity_id
_entity_poly.type
_entity_poly.pdbx_seq_one_letter_code
_entity_poly.pdbx_strand_id
1 'polypeptide(L)'
;MRRLMKRVAAAVLMAACLVSLSACTAKQEDAAAKVPEISTEGTLVDDAMAQSLKLSAAQTLGTSMEQMIIQKALTEAQGDQESANLYNTQIEIRHELGDVKGIDLDSASVVLLADGSYTVMIPVTFTEGSMQYVLNLNMATQELKTEFTDLGNDDDGKGVGSLMESATVYSAIGIGTVFAVLVFISLLIACFKFIHQWETGKNTKKDTPAPAPVPAAPVNTAAPAVSADLSDDAEFVAVITAAIAAYEGTSSNGLVVRSIRRVQGSRRR
;
A
#
# COMPACT_ATOMS: atom_id res chain seq x y z
N MET A 1 42.72 7.40 -11.77
CA MET A 1 41.44 7.02 -12.41
C MET A 1 40.60 6.01 -11.63
N ARG A 2 41.10 4.83 -11.23
CA ARG A 2 40.28 3.81 -10.50
C ARG A 2 39.64 4.28 -9.19
N ARG A 3 40.31 5.15 -8.41
CA ARG A 3 39.74 5.72 -7.18
C ARG A 3 38.68 6.79 -7.43
N LEU A 4 38.80 7.57 -8.52
CA LEU A 4 37.77 8.53 -8.93
C LEU A 4 36.53 7.80 -9.47
N MET A 5 36.70 6.73 -10.26
CA MET A 5 35.56 5.96 -10.77
C MET A 5 34.77 5.25 -9.67
N LYS A 6 35.44 4.76 -8.61
CA LYS A 6 34.75 4.21 -7.43
C LYS A 6 33.96 5.27 -6.66
N ARG A 7 34.47 6.50 -6.57
CA ARG A 7 33.78 7.62 -5.90
C ARG A 7 32.59 8.14 -6.72
N VAL A 8 32.72 8.21 -8.05
CA VAL A 8 31.63 8.58 -8.95
C VAL A 8 30.53 7.51 -8.94
N ALA A 9 30.89 6.22 -8.98
CA ALA A 9 29.90 5.14 -8.89
C ALA A 9 29.14 5.16 -7.56
N ALA A 10 29.83 5.38 -6.43
CA ALA A 10 29.18 5.52 -5.12
C ALA A 10 28.28 6.76 -5.04
N ALA A 11 28.68 7.89 -5.63
CA ALA A 11 27.87 9.10 -5.66
C ALA A 11 26.61 8.94 -6.52
N VAL A 12 26.70 8.26 -7.66
CA VAL A 12 25.55 7.98 -8.53
C VAL A 12 24.59 7.00 -7.86
N LEU A 13 25.10 5.98 -7.15
CA LEU A 13 24.27 5.01 -6.44
C LEU A 13 23.57 5.65 -5.23
N MET A 14 24.25 6.51 -4.48
CA MET A 14 23.63 7.29 -3.40
C MET A 14 22.62 8.32 -3.93
N ALA A 15 22.89 8.97 -5.06
CA ALA A 15 21.92 9.88 -5.69
C ALA A 15 20.68 9.13 -6.20
N ALA A 16 20.85 7.93 -6.77
CA ALA A 16 19.74 7.08 -7.17
C ALA A 16 18.90 6.64 -5.95
N CYS A 17 19.54 6.25 -4.85
CA CYS A 17 18.83 5.91 -3.61
C CYS A 17 18.10 7.12 -3.01
N LEU A 18 18.67 8.31 -3.05
CA LEU A 18 18.02 9.53 -2.54
C LEU A 18 16.85 9.98 -3.42
N VAL A 19 16.93 9.80 -4.75
CA VAL A 19 15.80 10.07 -5.66
C VAL A 19 14.68 9.03 -5.48
N SER A 20 15.01 7.76 -5.23
CA SER A 20 14.02 6.73 -4.89
C SER A 20 13.34 6.98 -3.53
N LEU A 21 14.04 7.53 -2.53
CA LEU A 21 13.42 7.93 -1.26
C LEU A 21 12.50 9.15 -1.43
N SER A 22 12.91 10.16 -2.21
CA SER A 22 12.11 11.36 -2.46
C SER A 22 10.81 11.08 -3.25
N ALA A 23 10.83 10.10 -4.14
CA ALA A 23 9.64 9.65 -4.88
C ALA A 23 8.66 8.82 -4.03
N CYS A 24 9.11 8.24 -2.92
CA CYS A 24 8.22 7.58 -1.95
C CYS A 24 7.58 8.58 -0.97
N THR A 25 8.24 9.72 -0.68
CA THR A 25 7.71 10.71 0.27
C THR A 25 6.71 11.68 -0.38
N ALA A 26 6.88 12.03 -1.66
CA ALA A 26 6.02 13.02 -2.31
C ALA A 26 4.58 12.55 -2.62
N LYS A 27 4.30 11.24 -2.57
CA LYS A 27 2.97 10.70 -2.89
C LYS A 27 2.18 10.23 -1.66
N GLN A 28 2.79 10.31 -0.49
CA GLN A 28 2.19 9.87 0.77
C GLN A 28 1.62 11.06 1.58
N GLU A 29 1.97 12.31 1.23
CA GLU A 29 1.38 13.50 1.85
C GLU A 29 0.02 13.90 1.26
N ASP A 30 -0.27 13.58 0.00
CA ASP A 30 -1.60 13.88 -0.62
C ASP A 30 -2.67 12.81 -0.32
N ALA A 31 -2.28 11.67 0.25
CA ALA A 31 -3.20 10.65 0.77
C ALA A 31 -3.41 10.78 2.28
N ALA A 32 -3.03 11.92 2.87
CA ALA A 32 -3.55 12.32 4.15
C ALA A 32 -5.03 12.64 3.92
N ALA A 33 -5.91 11.82 4.52
CA ALA A 33 -7.28 12.22 4.81
C ALA A 33 -7.27 13.71 5.18
N LYS A 34 -8.10 14.52 4.51
CA LYS A 34 -8.32 15.93 4.88
C LYS A 34 -8.33 15.98 6.40
N VAL A 35 -7.30 16.58 7.00
CA VAL A 35 -7.27 16.77 8.44
C VAL A 35 -8.53 17.57 8.73
N PRO A 36 -9.49 17.05 9.54
CA PRO A 36 -10.73 17.76 9.81
C PRO A 36 -10.37 19.15 10.31
N GLU A 37 -10.89 20.18 9.62
CA GLU A 37 -10.58 21.57 9.95
C GLU A 37 -11.24 21.95 11.28
N ILE A 38 -12.22 21.14 11.70
CA ILE A 38 -12.95 21.25 12.95
C ILE A 38 -12.40 20.26 13.97
N SER A 39 -12.00 20.77 15.13
CA SER A 39 -11.65 19.90 16.26
C SER A 39 -12.89 19.19 16.80
N THR A 40 -12.76 17.88 17.01
CA THR A 40 -13.82 16.97 17.47
C THR A 40 -13.62 16.51 18.92
N GLU A 41 -12.49 16.86 19.54
CA GLU A 41 -12.19 16.58 20.96
C GLU A 41 -12.62 17.74 21.86
N GLY A 42 -13.32 17.41 22.93
CA GLY A 42 -13.80 18.38 23.92
C GLY A 42 -14.72 17.72 24.95
N THR A 43 -15.42 18.51 25.75
CA THR A 43 -16.26 18.00 26.84
C THR A 43 -17.68 17.67 26.38
N LEU A 44 -18.28 16.62 26.94
CA LEU A 44 -19.68 16.29 26.66
C LEU A 44 -20.60 17.42 27.11
N VAL A 45 -21.61 17.68 26.28
CA VAL A 45 -22.63 18.72 26.49
C VAL A 45 -23.85 18.10 27.15
N ASP A 46 -24.59 18.89 27.94
CA ASP A 46 -25.86 18.46 28.54
C ASP A 46 -26.83 17.89 27.50
N ASP A 47 -27.48 16.76 27.82
CA ASP A 47 -28.32 15.98 26.89
C ASP A 47 -29.39 16.81 26.19
N ALA A 48 -30.02 17.76 26.89
CA ALA A 48 -31.06 18.61 26.30
C ALA A 48 -30.52 19.57 25.23
N MET A 49 -29.35 20.17 25.50
CA MET A 49 -28.69 21.05 24.54
C MET A 49 -28.13 20.23 23.38
N ALA A 50 -27.47 19.09 23.67
CA ALA A 50 -26.97 18.17 22.66
C ALA A 50 -28.09 17.70 21.71
N GLN A 51 -29.25 17.33 22.23
CA GLN A 51 -30.41 16.96 21.40
C GLN A 51 -30.88 18.11 20.50
N SER A 52 -30.96 19.33 21.03
CA SER A 52 -31.38 20.49 20.23
C SER A 52 -30.41 20.79 19.08
N LEU A 53 -29.10 20.70 19.33
CA LEU A 53 -28.06 20.93 18.33
C LEU A 53 -28.05 19.81 17.27
N LYS A 54 -28.18 18.54 17.70
CA LYS A 54 -28.32 17.39 16.79
C LYS A 54 -29.52 17.57 15.85
N LEU A 55 -30.66 17.99 16.39
CA LEU A 55 -31.89 18.12 15.63
C LEU A 55 -31.83 19.30 14.64
N SER A 56 -31.24 20.43 15.06
CA SER A 56 -30.97 21.57 14.18
C SER A 56 -30.05 21.17 13.02
N ALA A 57 -28.97 20.45 13.30
CA ALA A 57 -28.04 19.97 12.28
C ALA A 57 -28.69 18.95 11.33
N ALA A 58 -29.50 18.03 11.85
CA ALA A 58 -30.26 17.07 11.04
C ALA A 58 -31.28 17.75 10.12
N GLN A 59 -31.91 18.85 10.55
CA GLN A 59 -32.81 19.64 9.71
C GLN A 59 -32.08 20.25 8.51
N THR A 60 -30.87 20.78 8.70
CA THR A 60 -30.01 21.30 7.63
C THR A 60 -29.60 20.20 6.64
N LEU A 61 -29.42 18.98 7.12
CA LEU A 61 -29.15 17.83 6.26
C LEU A 61 -30.38 17.36 5.47
N GLY A 62 -31.57 17.50 6.06
CA GLY A 62 -32.85 17.09 5.46
C GLY A 62 -33.39 18.02 4.37
N THR A 63 -32.81 19.23 4.21
CA THR A 63 -33.20 20.18 3.15
C THR A 63 -33.03 19.57 1.75
N SER A 64 -33.99 19.82 0.85
CA SER A 64 -33.90 19.31 -0.52
C SER A 64 -32.79 20.04 -1.31
N MET A 65 -32.25 19.41 -2.35
CA MET A 65 -31.26 20.04 -3.22
C MET A 65 -31.79 21.34 -3.85
N GLU A 66 -33.07 21.36 -4.25
CA GLU A 66 -33.73 22.56 -4.76
C GLU A 66 -33.76 23.69 -3.72
N GLN A 67 -34.08 23.38 -2.46
CA GLN A 67 -34.08 24.37 -1.37
C GLN A 67 -32.67 24.90 -1.10
N MET A 68 -31.64 24.05 -1.17
CA MET A 68 -30.25 24.49 -1.01
C MET A 68 -29.79 25.41 -2.15
N ILE A 69 -30.18 25.12 -3.40
CA ILE A 69 -29.86 25.99 -4.54
C ILE A 69 -30.52 27.37 -4.38
N ILE A 70 -31.79 27.40 -3.97
CA ILE A 70 -32.52 28.65 -3.72
C ILE A 70 -31.86 29.44 -2.57
N GLN A 71 -31.51 28.75 -1.48
CA GLN A 71 -30.90 29.37 -0.31
C GLN A 71 -29.50 29.90 -0.63
N LYS A 72 -28.68 29.14 -1.37
CA LYS A 72 -27.38 29.59 -1.91
C LYS A 72 -27.54 30.87 -2.72
N ALA A 73 -28.46 30.90 -3.69
CA ALA A 73 -28.68 32.07 -4.53
C ALA A 73 -29.15 33.29 -3.74
N LEU A 74 -29.98 33.08 -2.71
CA LEU A 74 -30.43 34.14 -1.81
C LEU A 74 -29.27 34.71 -0.99
N THR A 75 -28.43 33.83 -0.44
CA THR A 75 -27.27 34.17 0.36
C THR A 75 -26.19 34.89 -0.48
N GLU A 76 -25.95 34.45 -1.71
CA GLU A 76 -25.09 35.14 -2.68
C GLU A 76 -25.62 36.53 -3.02
N ALA A 77 -26.94 36.67 -3.19
CA ALA A 77 -27.57 37.96 -3.43
C ALA A 77 -27.47 38.92 -2.22
N GLN A 78 -27.33 38.38 -1.01
CA GLN A 78 -27.10 39.14 0.22
C GLN A 78 -25.62 39.50 0.44
N GLY A 79 -24.72 38.97 -0.37
CA GLY A 79 -23.27 39.22 -0.29
C GLY A 79 -22.54 38.40 0.78
N ASP A 80 -23.20 37.37 1.34
CA ASP A 80 -22.60 36.49 2.35
C ASP A 80 -21.94 35.28 1.67
N GLN A 81 -20.65 35.40 1.36
CA GLN A 81 -19.91 34.34 0.66
C GLN A 81 -19.66 33.10 1.53
N GLU A 82 -19.58 33.24 2.86
CA GLU A 82 -19.30 32.11 3.74
C GLU A 82 -20.49 31.15 3.80
N SER A 83 -21.68 31.70 4.01
CA SER A 83 -22.91 30.92 3.99
C SER A 83 -23.20 30.31 2.60
N ALA A 84 -22.83 31.00 1.51
CA ALA A 84 -22.99 30.48 0.15
C ALA A 84 -22.08 29.26 -0.13
N ASN A 85 -20.84 29.30 0.39
CA ASN A 85 -19.91 28.17 0.30
C ASN A 85 -20.43 26.95 1.06
N LEU A 86 -21.09 27.16 2.20
CA LEU A 86 -21.72 26.09 2.98
C LEU A 86 -22.71 25.27 2.15
N TYR A 87 -23.64 25.97 1.48
CA TYR A 87 -24.61 25.34 0.59
C TYR A 87 -23.93 24.70 -0.61
N ASN A 88 -22.84 25.30 -1.13
CA ASN A 88 -22.11 24.75 -2.27
C ASN A 88 -21.48 23.39 -1.93
N THR A 89 -20.81 23.27 -0.78
CA THR A 89 -20.24 22.00 -0.31
C THR A 89 -21.30 20.92 -0.17
N GLN A 90 -22.48 21.26 0.37
CA GLN A 90 -23.54 20.28 0.54
C GLN A 90 -24.23 19.89 -0.77
N ILE A 91 -24.33 20.82 -1.74
CA ILE A 91 -24.79 20.51 -3.10
C ILE A 91 -23.80 19.60 -3.81
N GLU A 92 -22.50 19.87 -3.71
CA GLU A 92 -21.44 19.06 -4.32
C GLU A 92 -21.46 17.62 -3.79
N ILE A 93 -21.56 17.46 -2.47
CA ILE A 93 -21.61 16.13 -1.85
C ILE A 93 -22.89 15.38 -2.22
N ARG A 94 -24.03 16.06 -2.31
CA ARG A 94 -25.27 15.42 -2.81
C ARG A 94 -25.23 15.14 -4.30
N HIS A 95 -24.41 15.85 -5.07
CA HIS A 95 -24.18 15.53 -6.48
C HIS A 95 -23.30 14.28 -6.61
N GLU A 96 -22.31 14.11 -5.73
CA GLU A 96 -21.39 12.96 -5.74
C GLU A 96 -21.94 11.70 -5.09
N LEU A 97 -22.57 11.82 -3.92
CA LEU A 97 -23.07 10.68 -3.13
C LEU A 97 -24.58 10.43 -3.32
N GLY A 98 -25.26 11.35 -4.01
CA GLY A 98 -26.70 11.38 -4.24
C GLY A 98 -27.53 11.74 -3.00
N ASP A 99 -28.76 11.23 -2.91
CA ASP A 99 -29.73 11.67 -1.90
C ASP A 99 -29.44 11.10 -0.51
N VAL A 100 -29.72 11.90 0.54
CA VAL A 100 -29.68 11.44 1.93
C VAL A 100 -30.75 10.36 2.15
N LYS A 101 -30.32 9.15 2.46
CA LYS A 101 -31.18 8.00 2.80
C LYS A 101 -31.46 7.88 4.29
N GLY A 102 -30.50 8.26 5.13
CA GLY A 102 -30.61 8.12 6.57
C GLY A 102 -29.70 9.10 7.30
N ILE A 103 -30.18 9.60 8.43
CA ILE A 103 -29.41 10.43 9.35
C ILE A 103 -29.42 9.66 10.68
N ASP A 104 -28.25 9.26 11.16
CA ASP A 104 -28.15 8.52 12.42
C ASP A 104 -27.96 9.49 13.58
N LEU A 105 -29.07 9.86 14.22
CA LEU A 105 -29.07 10.75 15.37
C LEU A 105 -28.66 10.04 16.68
N ASP A 106 -28.74 8.71 16.70
CA ASP A 106 -28.43 7.90 17.89
C ASP A 106 -26.91 7.79 18.08
N SER A 107 -26.16 7.63 16.98
CA SER A 107 -24.69 7.66 16.98
C SER A 107 -24.11 9.08 16.90
N ALA A 108 -24.94 10.11 16.72
CA ALA A 108 -24.49 11.48 16.73
C ALA A 108 -23.88 11.87 18.09
N SER A 109 -22.87 12.73 18.08
CA SER A 109 -22.23 13.26 19.30
C SER A 109 -22.14 14.78 19.25
N VAL A 110 -22.15 15.40 20.42
CA VAL A 110 -21.99 16.86 20.57
C VAL A 110 -20.93 17.11 21.63
N VAL A 111 -20.00 17.99 21.29
CA VAL A 111 -18.79 18.23 22.05
C VAL A 111 -18.59 19.75 22.18
N LEU A 112 -18.27 20.22 23.38
CA LEU A 112 -17.89 21.61 23.63
C LEU A 112 -16.37 21.72 23.59
N LEU A 113 -15.86 22.58 22.72
CA LEU A 113 -14.43 22.85 22.58
C LEU A 113 -13.94 23.84 23.64
N ALA A 114 -12.62 23.87 23.83
CA ALA A 114 -11.95 24.75 24.77
C ALA A 114 -12.14 26.25 24.46
N ASP A 115 -12.47 26.58 23.21
CA ASP A 115 -12.79 27.93 22.75
C ASP A 115 -14.25 28.36 23.02
N GLY A 116 -15.08 27.45 23.57
CA GLY A 116 -16.49 27.68 23.85
C GLY A 116 -17.43 27.42 22.66
N SER A 117 -16.92 26.89 21.54
CA SER A 117 -17.73 26.47 20.39
C SER A 117 -18.28 25.04 20.57
N TYR A 118 -19.43 24.77 19.96
CA TYR A 118 -20.08 23.47 20.00
C TYR A 118 -19.86 22.75 18.67
N THR A 119 -19.23 21.57 18.71
CA THR A 119 -19.06 20.68 17.56
C THR A 119 -20.09 19.55 17.62
N VAL A 120 -20.88 19.40 16.57
CA VAL A 120 -21.89 18.36 16.38
C VAL A 120 -21.41 17.41 15.29
N MET A 121 -21.34 16.12 15.55
CA MET A 121 -20.93 15.10 14.60
C MET A 121 -22.09 14.14 14.36
N ILE A 122 -22.55 14.02 13.12
CA ILE A 122 -23.70 13.19 12.75
C ILE A 122 -23.32 12.29 11.58
N PRO A 123 -23.40 10.96 11.72
CA PRO A 123 -23.26 10.06 10.58
C PRO A 123 -24.47 10.17 9.65
N VAL A 124 -24.20 10.36 8.36
CA VAL A 124 -25.20 10.54 7.31
C VAL A 124 -24.97 9.49 6.22
N THR A 125 -26.01 8.73 5.92
CA THR A 125 -26.01 7.76 4.83
C THR A 125 -26.67 8.36 3.60
N PHE A 126 -25.92 8.41 2.51
CA PHE A 126 -26.38 8.83 1.18
C PHE A 126 -26.68 7.62 0.29
N THR A 127 -27.11 7.86 -0.94
CA THR A 127 -27.39 6.78 -1.89
C THR A 127 -26.16 5.96 -2.27
N GLU A 128 -24.99 6.61 -2.39
CA GLU A 128 -23.74 6.02 -2.90
C GLU A 128 -22.61 5.90 -1.87
N GLY A 129 -22.85 6.27 -0.61
CA GLY A 129 -21.87 6.17 0.48
C GLY A 129 -22.37 6.78 1.78
N SER A 130 -21.56 6.72 2.84
CA SER A 130 -21.84 7.40 4.12
C SER A 130 -20.73 8.40 4.45
N MET A 131 -21.10 9.55 5.00
CA MET A 131 -20.16 10.58 5.47
C MET A 131 -20.53 11.04 6.87
N GLN A 132 -19.57 11.57 7.61
CA GLN A 132 -19.80 12.20 8.90
C GLN A 132 -19.94 13.71 8.68
N TYR A 133 -21.13 14.23 8.98
CA TYR A 133 -21.38 15.66 8.98
C TYR A 133 -20.89 16.26 10.29
N VAL A 134 -19.96 17.22 10.21
CA VAL A 134 -19.40 17.92 11.35
C VAL A 134 -19.82 19.39 11.26
N LEU A 135 -20.50 19.88 12.28
CA LEU A 135 -20.95 21.26 12.41
C LEU A 135 -20.30 21.87 13.64
N ASN A 136 -19.49 22.90 13.46
CA ASN A 136 -19.02 23.75 14.55
C ASN A 136 -19.86 25.03 14.62
N LEU A 137 -20.28 25.36 15.83
CA LEU A 137 -21.17 26.46 16.11
C LEU A 137 -20.60 27.28 17.27
N ASN A 138 -20.14 28.48 16.98
CA ASN A 138 -19.69 29.41 17.99
C ASN A 138 -20.88 30.27 18.47
N MET A 139 -21.37 30.03 19.69
CA MET A 139 -22.50 30.77 20.26
C MET A 139 -22.19 32.25 20.54
N ALA A 140 -20.92 32.62 20.69
CA ALA A 140 -20.53 33.99 21.00
C ALA A 140 -20.41 34.86 19.73
N THR A 141 -19.83 34.31 18.67
CA THR A 141 -19.65 35.03 17.38
C THR A 141 -20.78 34.79 16.39
N GLN A 142 -21.66 33.81 16.66
CA GLN A 142 -22.67 33.29 15.73
C GLN A 142 -22.07 32.73 14.43
N GLU A 143 -20.77 32.45 14.41
CA GLU A 143 -20.12 31.80 13.27
C GLU A 143 -20.50 30.31 13.23
N LEU A 144 -20.80 29.84 12.03
CA LEU A 144 -21.20 28.48 11.74
C LEU A 144 -20.28 27.91 10.66
N LYS A 145 -19.56 26.83 10.98
CA LYS A 145 -18.70 26.12 10.04
C LYS A 145 -19.18 24.69 9.92
N THR A 146 -19.33 24.19 8.69
CA THR A 146 -19.68 22.79 8.48
C THR A 146 -18.70 22.15 7.52
N GLU A 147 -18.35 20.91 7.81
CA GLU A 147 -17.59 20.07 6.92
C GLU A 147 -18.24 18.68 6.86
N PHE A 148 -17.97 17.98 5.77
CA PHE A 148 -18.23 16.55 5.70
C PHE A 148 -16.88 15.85 5.72
N THR A 149 -16.70 14.99 6.70
CA THR A 149 -15.52 14.16 6.85
C THR A 149 -15.90 12.72 6.54
N ASP A 150 -14.92 11.90 6.18
CA ASP A 150 -15.16 10.45 6.15
C ASP A 150 -15.59 9.97 7.54
N LEU A 151 -16.47 8.96 7.62
CA LEU A 151 -16.68 8.23 8.88
C LEU A 151 -15.30 7.69 9.27
N GLY A 152 -14.74 8.20 10.36
CA GLY A 152 -13.31 8.08 10.63
C GLY A 152 -12.81 6.64 10.52
N ASN A 153 -11.69 6.43 9.79
CA ASN A 153 -10.87 5.21 9.60
C ASN A 153 -11.53 3.84 9.36
N ASP A 154 -12.82 3.66 9.60
CA ASP A 154 -13.56 2.44 9.33
C ASP A 154 -14.04 2.53 7.88
N ASP A 155 -13.40 1.75 7.01
CA ASP A 155 -13.67 1.67 5.56
C ASP A 155 -15.14 1.28 5.22
N ASP A 156 -15.96 0.99 6.23
CA ASP A 156 -17.36 0.64 6.13
C ASP A 156 -18.27 1.80 5.67
N GLY A 157 -17.78 3.05 5.69
CA GLY A 157 -18.55 4.24 5.27
C GLY A 157 -18.20 4.82 3.90
N LYS A 158 -16.98 4.59 3.39
CA LYS A 158 -16.49 5.31 2.21
C LYS A 158 -17.22 4.85 0.93
N GLY A 159 -17.54 5.80 0.05
CA GLY A 159 -18.18 5.49 -1.23
C GLY A 159 -17.23 4.72 -2.17
N VAL A 160 -17.78 3.83 -3.02
CA VAL A 160 -16.99 2.94 -3.91
C VAL A 160 -15.97 3.72 -4.76
N GLY A 161 -16.28 4.95 -5.16
CA GLY A 161 -15.36 5.83 -5.89
C GLY A 161 -14.09 6.19 -5.12
N SER A 162 -14.22 6.58 -3.84
CA SER A 162 -13.09 6.91 -2.96
C SER A 162 -12.24 5.68 -2.63
N LEU A 163 -12.89 4.52 -2.42
CA LEU A 163 -12.16 3.25 -2.28
C LEU A 163 -11.41 2.87 -3.55
N MET A 164 -12.00 3.08 -4.74
CA MET A 164 -11.34 2.79 -6.01
C MET A 164 -10.14 3.70 -6.24
N GLU A 165 -10.23 4.99 -5.90
CA GLU A 165 -9.11 5.92 -6.03
C GLU A 165 -7.96 5.52 -5.11
N SER A 166 -8.26 5.30 -3.82
CA SER A 166 -7.30 4.83 -2.84
C SER A 166 -6.65 3.51 -3.29
N ALA A 167 -7.46 2.51 -3.66
CA ALA A 167 -6.98 1.21 -4.12
C ALA A 167 -6.12 1.32 -5.37
N THR A 168 -6.45 2.22 -6.29
CA THR A 168 -5.67 2.45 -7.51
C THR A 168 -4.30 3.05 -7.19
N VAL A 169 -4.24 4.00 -6.25
CA VAL A 169 -2.97 4.58 -5.79
C VAL A 169 -2.09 3.49 -5.17
N TYR A 170 -2.61 2.68 -4.26
CA TYR A 170 -1.85 1.58 -3.65
C TYR A 170 -1.41 0.52 -4.67
N SER A 171 -2.27 0.19 -5.63
CA SER A 171 -1.95 -0.73 -6.74
C SER A 171 -0.83 -0.16 -7.63
N ALA A 172 -0.90 1.13 -7.97
CA ALA A 172 0.12 1.79 -8.79
C ALA A 172 1.48 1.87 -8.07
N ILE A 173 1.48 2.13 -6.76
CA ILE A 173 2.71 2.10 -5.94
C ILE A 173 3.27 0.67 -5.89
N GLY A 174 2.43 -0.35 -5.65
CA GLY A 174 2.86 -1.75 -5.63
C GLY A 174 3.45 -2.20 -6.97
N ILE A 175 2.75 -1.96 -8.07
CA ILE A 175 3.22 -2.34 -9.42
C ILE A 175 4.48 -1.54 -9.81
N GLY A 176 4.50 -0.24 -9.50
CA GLY A 176 5.62 0.65 -9.80
C GLY A 176 6.90 0.27 -9.05
N THR A 177 6.78 -0.09 -7.77
CA THR A 177 7.94 -0.52 -6.95
C THR A 177 8.50 -1.85 -7.41
N VAL A 178 7.66 -2.84 -7.74
CA VAL A 178 8.11 -4.11 -8.31
C VAL A 178 8.83 -3.88 -9.65
N PHE A 179 8.29 -3.03 -10.52
CA PHE A 179 8.93 -2.72 -11.81
C PHE A 179 10.29 -2.02 -11.63
N ALA A 180 10.38 -1.05 -10.71
CA ALA A 180 11.63 -0.35 -10.40
C ALA A 180 12.72 -1.30 -9.85
N VAL A 181 12.34 -2.23 -8.97
CA VAL A 181 13.27 -3.23 -8.42
C VAL A 181 13.78 -4.18 -9.51
N LEU A 182 12.92 -4.64 -10.42
CA LEU A 182 13.33 -5.50 -11.54
C LEU A 182 14.30 -4.78 -12.50
N VAL A 183 14.07 -3.50 -12.79
CA VAL A 183 14.98 -2.67 -13.58
C VAL A 183 16.32 -2.51 -12.87
N PHE A 184 16.31 -2.28 -11.56
CA PHE A 184 17.53 -2.15 -10.75
C PHE A 184 18.36 -3.44 -10.75
N ILE A 185 17.73 -4.60 -10.55
CA ILE A 185 18.40 -5.92 -10.61
C ILE A 185 18.98 -6.18 -12.00
N SER A 186 18.23 -5.84 -13.06
CA SER A 186 18.69 -5.96 -14.45
C SER A 186 19.96 -5.11 -14.70
N LEU A 187 20.01 -3.90 -14.14
CA LEU A 187 21.16 -3.01 -14.25
C LEU A 187 22.37 -3.56 -13.47
N LEU A 188 22.17 -4.11 -12.26
CA LEU A 188 23.24 -4.73 -11.48
C LEU A 188 23.89 -5.90 -12.23
N ILE A 189 23.09 -6.78 -12.83
CA ILE A 189 23.61 -7.90 -13.64
C ILE A 189 24.37 -7.38 -14.86
N ALA A 190 23.87 -6.34 -15.53
CA ALA A 190 24.56 -5.71 -16.65
C ALA A 190 25.90 -5.09 -16.23
N CYS A 191 25.96 -4.43 -15.07
CA CYS A 191 27.20 -3.88 -14.52
C CYS A 191 28.21 -4.99 -14.15
N PHE A 192 27.77 -6.10 -13.57
CA PHE A 192 28.64 -7.26 -13.31
C PHE A 192 29.17 -7.88 -14.60
N LYS A 193 28.35 -7.97 -15.65
CA LYS A 193 28.79 -8.41 -16.98
C LYS A 193 29.87 -7.49 -17.56
N PHE A 194 29.71 -6.17 -17.39
CA PHE A 194 30.68 -5.18 -17.86
C PHE A 194 32.00 -5.25 -17.09
N ILE A 195 31.94 -5.50 -15.77
CA ILE A 195 33.13 -5.70 -14.93
C ILE A 195 33.87 -6.98 -15.31
N HIS A 196 33.16 -8.09 -15.54
CA HIS A 196 33.75 -9.35 -15.98
C HIS A 196 34.48 -9.19 -17.33
N GLN A 197 33.88 -8.54 -18.31
CA GLN A 197 34.54 -8.31 -19.61
C GLN A 197 35.78 -7.40 -19.52
N TRP A 198 35.77 -6.42 -18.60
CA TRP A 198 36.94 -5.58 -18.36
C TRP A 198 38.08 -6.33 -17.66
N GLU A 199 37.77 -7.32 -16.81
CA GLU A 199 38.76 -8.19 -16.18
C GLU A 199 39.35 -9.21 -17.17
N THR A 200 38.54 -9.83 -18.03
CA THR A 200 39.03 -10.76 -19.06
C THR A 200 39.95 -10.05 -20.08
N GLY A 201 39.64 -8.80 -20.45
CA GLY A 201 40.46 -8.01 -21.39
C GLY A 201 41.84 -7.58 -20.88
N LYS A 202 42.15 -7.73 -19.59
CA LYS A 202 43.49 -7.43 -19.03
C LYS A 202 44.40 -8.66 -18.91
N ASN A 203 43.88 -9.87 -19.13
CA ASN A 203 44.64 -11.11 -18.97
C ASN A 203 45.13 -11.70 -20.32
N THR A 204 44.79 -11.13 -21.47
CA THR A 204 45.21 -11.63 -22.81
C THR A 204 46.56 -11.10 -23.29
N LYS A 205 47.47 -10.70 -22.38
CA LYS A 205 48.82 -10.22 -22.77
C LYS A 205 49.93 -10.88 -21.98
N LYS A 206 49.92 -12.22 -21.92
CA LYS A 206 51.12 -13.03 -21.73
C LYS A 206 50.76 -14.48 -22.01
N ASP A 207 50.88 -14.91 -23.26
CA ASP A 207 51.26 -16.28 -23.55
C ASP A 207 52.10 -16.29 -24.82
N THR A 208 53.37 -16.60 -24.61
CA THR A 208 54.40 -16.76 -25.65
C THR A 208 54.33 -18.21 -26.19
N PRO A 209 54.50 -18.45 -27.50
CA PRO A 209 54.18 -19.74 -28.10
C PRO A 209 55.25 -20.84 -27.93
N ALA A 210 54.77 -22.09 -28.05
CA ALA A 210 55.43 -23.35 -28.45
C ALA A 210 56.17 -24.17 -27.35
N PRO A 211 56.25 -25.53 -27.44
CA PRO A 211 56.16 -26.36 -28.65
C PRO A 211 55.21 -27.59 -28.60
N ALA A 212 54.88 -28.08 -29.80
CA ALA A 212 54.10 -29.28 -30.07
C ALA A 212 54.85 -30.59 -29.74
N PRO A 213 54.11 -31.68 -29.44
CA PRO A 213 54.52 -33.01 -29.86
C PRO A 213 53.50 -33.70 -30.79
N VAL A 214 54.07 -34.63 -31.55
CA VAL A 214 53.66 -35.31 -32.79
C VAL A 214 52.77 -36.55 -32.45
N PRO A 215 52.00 -37.12 -33.41
CA PRO A 215 50.79 -37.93 -33.15
C PRO A 215 51.03 -39.45 -33.18
N ALA A 216 50.13 -40.23 -32.54
CA ALA A 216 49.89 -41.64 -32.89
C ALA A 216 48.52 -42.17 -32.37
N ALA A 217 47.63 -42.45 -33.32
CA ALA A 217 46.77 -43.64 -33.55
C ALA A 217 45.91 -44.32 -32.43
N PRO A 218 44.80 -44.98 -32.82
CA PRO A 218 43.55 -45.10 -32.04
C PRO A 218 43.29 -46.52 -31.47
N VAL A 219 42.48 -46.66 -30.40
CA VAL A 219 41.41 -47.70 -30.28
C VAL A 219 40.56 -47.62 -28.99
N ASN A 220 39.26 -47.86 -29.20
CA ASN A 220 38.26 -48.58 -28.39
C ASN A 220 37.65 -48.01 -27.09
N THR A 221 36.42 -47.54 -27.26
CA THR A 221 35.16 -47.96 -26.60
C THR A 221 35.22 -48.63 -25.22
N ALA A 222 34.75 -47.91 -24.21
CA ALA A 222 33.96 -48.46 -23.10
C ALA A 222 33.17 -47.32 -22.42
N ALA A 223 31.85 -47.44 -22.37
CA ALA A 223 30.98 -46.52 -21.64
C ALA A 223 31.07 -46.78 -20.13
N PRO A 224 31.22 -45.76 -19.26
CA PRO A 224 30.98 -45.91 -17.84
C PRO A 224 29.64 -45.31 -17.39
N ALA A 225 28.85 -46.21 -16.80
CA ALA A 225 27.84 -46.05 -15.77
C ALA A 225 27.44 -44.63 -15.33
N VAL A 226 26.14 -44.37 -15.45
CA VAL A 226 25.41 -43.33 -14.72
C VAL A 226 25.43 -43.67 -13.23
N SER A 227 26.38 -43.11 -12.49
CA SER A 227 26.22 -42.90 -11.05
C SER A 227 25.15 -41.82 -10.89
N ALA A 228 23.95 -42.22 -10.44
CA ALA A 228 22.92 -41.27 -10.05
C ALA A 228 23.48 -40.40 -8.92
N ASP A 229 23.64 -39.12 -9.24
CA ASP A 229 24.07 -38.10 -8.31
C ASP A 229 23.00 -37.97 -7.22
N LEU A 230 23.29 -38.49 -6.02
CA LEU A 230 22.43 -38.36 -4.84
C LEU A 230 22.57 -36.98 -4.18
N SER A 231 23.31 -36.06 -4.81
CA SER A 231 23.55 -34.71 -4.30
C SER A 231 22.29 -33.83 -4.33
N ASP A 232 21.32 -34.14 -5.21
CA ASP A 232 20.11 -33.32 -5.39
C ASP A 232 19.01 -33.58 -4.34
N ASP A 233 19.06 -34.70 -3.61
CA ASP A 233 18.01 -35.09 -2.65
C ASP A 233 18.40 -34.87 -1.17
N ALA A 234 19.52 -34.18 -0.89
CA ALA A 234 19.98 -33.93 0.48
C ALA A 234 18.94 -33.12 1.29
N GLU A 235 18.28 -32.16 0.65
CA GLU A 235 17.19 -31.38 1.25
C GLU A 235 15.97 -32.26 1.55
N PHE A 236 15.59 -33.14 0.63
CA PHE A 236 14.49 -34.10 0.83
C PHE A 236 14.78 -35.07 1.97
N VAL A 237 16.01 -35.60 2.02
CA VAL A 237 16.46 -36.48 3.11
C VAL A 237 16.42 -35.75 4.45
N ALA A 238 16.85 -34.48 4.51
CA ALA A 238 16.82 -33.67 5.73
C ALA A 238 15.40 -33.43 6.23
N VAL A 239 14.46 -33.06 5.35
CA VAL A 239 13.05 -32.85 5.73
C VAL A 239 12.40 -34.13 6.24
N ILE A 240 12.62 -35.26 5.56
CA ILE A 240 12.07 -36.56 5.98
C ILE A 240 12.64 -36.97 7.34
N THR A 241 13.95 -36.81 7.54
CA THR A 241 14.62 -37.15 8.79
C THR A 241 14.13 -36.28 9.95
N ALA A 242 13.96 -34.97 9.71
CA ALA A 242 13.44 -34.03 10.71
C ALA A 242 11.99 -34.32 11.08
N ALA A 243 11.13 -34.66 10.10
CA ALA A 243 9.74 -35.02 10.34
C ALA A 243 9.60 -36.28 11.21
N ILE A 244 10.43 -37.31 10.95
CA ILE A 244 10.42 -38.55 11.73
C ILE A 244 10.95 -38.30 13.14
N ALA A 245 12.05 -37.56 13.29
CA ALA A 245 12.60 -37.20 14.60
C ALA A 245 11.59 -36.40 15.45
N ALA A 246 10.85 -35.47 14.82
CA ALA A 246 9.79 -34.72 15.49
C ALA A 246 8.60 -35.60 15.89
N TYR A 247 8.21 -36.56 15.04
CA TYR A 247 7.09 -37.47 15.32
C TYR A 247 7.43 -38.49 16.42
N GLU A 248 8.62 -39.06 16.39
CA GLU A 248 9.07 -40.05 17.39
C GLU A 248 9.60 -39.38 18.68
N GLY A 249 9.81 -38.06 18.67
CA GLY A 249 10.36 -37.32 19.81
C GLY A 249 11.80 -37.72 20.13
N THR A 250 12.53 -38.30 19.17
CA THR A 250 13.90 -38.79 19.34
C THR A 250 14.88 -38.05 18.43
N SER A 251 16.17 -38.12 18.74
CA SER A 251 17.20 -37.47 17.91
C SER A 251 17.35 -38.15 16.54
N SER A 252 17.68 -37.38 15.50
CA SER A 252 17.95 -37.90 14.15
C SER A 252 19.18 -38.83 14.03
N ASN A 253 19.97 -38.96 15.09
CA ASN A 253 21.19 -39.78 15.13
C ASN A 253 20.84 -41.27 15.06
N GLY A 254 20.86 -41.82 13.83
CA GLY A 254 20.58 -43.23 13.56
C GLY A 254 19.59 -43.48 12.43
N LEU A 255 18.92 -42.43 11.95
CA LEU A 255 17.99 -42.52 10.82
C LEU A 255 18.76 -42.45 9.50
N VAL A 256 18.46 -43.38 8.58
CA VAL A 256 19.06 -43.44 7.25
C VAL A 256 17.96 -43.47 6.20
N VAL A 257 17.83 -42.38 5.43
CA VAL A 257 16.88 -42.25 4.33
C VAL A 257 17.58 -42.60 3.02
N ARG A 258 17.00 -43.50 2.23
CA ARG A 258 17.51 -43.91 0.91
C ARG A 258 16.36 -44.11 -0.07
N SER A 259 16.58 -43.75 -1.32
CA SER A 259 15.63 -44.04 -2.41
C SER A 259 15.60 -45.54 -2.69
N ILE A 260 14.41 -46.15 -2.64
CA ILE A 260 14.19 -47.54 -3.01
C ILE A 260 13.32 -47.57 -4.27
N ARG A 261 13.90 -48.05 -5.38
CA ARG A 261 13.15 -48.25 -6.62
C ARG A 261 12.66 -49.70 -6.69
N ARG A 262 11.34 -49.92 -6.64
CA ARG A 262 10.76 -51.27 -6.78
C ARG A 262 10.98 -51.76 -8.21
N VAL A 263 11.62 -52.91 -8.36
CA VAL A 263 11.70 -53.61 -9.65
C VAL A 263 10.33 -54.24 -9.90
N GLN A 264 9.65 -53.85 -10.97
CA GLN A 264 8.43 -54.55 -11.39
C GLN A 264 8.81 -55.98 -11.75
N GLY A 265 8.37 -56.95 -10.94
CA GLY A 265 8.55 -58.36 -11.23
C GLY A 265 7.95 -58.66 -12.59
N SER A 266 8.76 -59.16 -13.52
CA SER A 266 8.25 -59.71 -14.76
C SER A 266 7.20 -60.75 -14.39
N ARG A 267 5.97 -60.53 -14.87
CA ARG A 267 4.83 -61.43 -14.70
C ARG A 267 5.25 -62.80 -15.24
N ARG A 268 5.68 -63.69 -14.35
CA ARG A 268 6.05 -65.06 -14.72
C ARG A 268 4.76 -65.86 -14.83
N ARG A 269 4.50 -66.29 -16.08
CA ARG A 269 3.44 -67.17 -16.58
C ARG A 269 2.05 -66.55 -16.73
#